data_AF-A0A9W9YDZ6-F1
#
_entry.id   AF-A0A9W9YDZ6-F1
#
_cell.length_a   1.000
_cell.length_b   1.000
_cell.length_c   1.000
_cell.angle_alpha   90.00
_cell.angle_beta   90.00
_cell.angle_gamma   90.00
#
_symmetry.space_group_name_H-M   'P 1'
#
loop_
_entity.id
_entity.type
_entity.pdbx_description
1 polymer ?
#
loop_
_entity_poly.entity_id
_entity_poly.type
_entity_poly.pdbx_seq_one_letter_code
_entity_poly.pdbx_strand_id
1 'polypeptide(L)'
;MRNPKDTAVSFYHHYHFIPAIKDPTSWETFFDQFIKGEVSYGLWFDHVLSWWEHRDDPNILFVKYEDLKEVTIHVYYTKIKFVLRLVQQFCNVG
;
A
#
# COMPACT_ATOMS: atom_id res chain seq x y z
N MET A 1 -1.89 -3.87 -0.17
CA MET A 1 -2.54 -3.48 -1.44
C MET A 1 -3.93 -2.94 -1.14
N ARG A 2 -4.42 -1.97 -1.92
CA ARG A 2 -5.80 -1.45 -1.88
C ARG A 2 -6.31 -1.43 -3.32
N ASN A 3 -7.61 -1.50 -3.55
CA ASN A 3 -8.16 -1.30 -4.90
C ASN A 3 -7.55 -0.04 -5.56
N PRO A 4 -7.03 -0.12 -6.81
CA PRO A 4 -6.39 1.02 -7.47
C PRO A 4 -7.33 2.20 -7.69
N LYS A 5 -8.64 1.95 -7.89
CA LYS A 5 -9.64 3.01 -8.03
C LYS A 5 -9.77 3.84 -6.76
N ASP A 6 -9.86 3.14 -5.62
CA ASP A 6 -9.94 3.79 -4.31
C ASP A 6 -8.61 4.47 -3.93
N THR A 7 -7.50 3.89 -4.39
CA THR A 7 -6.16 4.48 -4.21
C THR A 7 -6.04 5.80 -4.97
N ALA A 8 -6.45 5.84 -6.24
CA ALA A 8 -6.40 7.05 -7.06
C ALA A 8 -7.20 8.21 -6.43
N VAL A 9 -8.45 7.95 -6.02
CA VAL A 9 -9.30 8.97 -5.36
C VAL A 9 -8.67 9.47 -4.07
N SER A 10 -8.19 8.55 -3.23
CA SER A 10 -7.52 8.90 -1.98
C SER A 10 -6.26 9.74 -2.21
N PHE A 11 -5.52 9.44 -3.28
CA PHE A 11 -4.25 10.10 -3.57
C PHE A 11 -4.44 11.50 -4.14
N TYR A 12 -5.46 11.70 -4.99
CA TYR A 12 -5.90 13.01 -5.43
C TYR A 12 -6.18 13.94 -4.25
N HIS A 13 -7.00 13.48 -3.30
CA HIS A 13 -7.29 14.26 -2.12
C HIS A 13 -6.05 14.54 -1.27
N HIS A 14 -5.13 13.58 -1.18
CA HIS A 14 -3.88 13.76 -0.44
C HIS A 14 -2.98 14.85 -1.03
N TYR A 15 -2.90 14.97 -2.37
CA TYR A 15 -2.11 16.01 -3.04
C TYR A 15 -2.54 17.42 -2.61
N HIS A 16 -3.83 17.67 -2.42
CA HIS A 16 -4.34 18.96 -1.95
C HIS A 16 -3.85 19.35 -0.53
N PHE A 17 -3.39 18.38 0.26
CA PHE A 17 -2.93 18.60 1.63
C PHE A 17 -1.40 18.62 1.77
N ILE A 18 -0.64 18.47 0.68
CA ILE A 18 0.82 18.47 0.71
C ILE A 18 1.36 19.77 0.10
N PRO A 19 1.85 20.72 0.91
CA PRO A 19 2.35 22.02 0.40
C PRO A 19 3.53 21.91 -0.57
N ALA A 20 4.31 20.83 -0.48
CA ALA A 20 5.48 20.60 -1.31
C ALA A 20 5.15 20.02 -2.71
N ILE A 21 3.89 19.64 -2.95
CA ILE A 21 3.47 19.03 -4.21
C ILE A 21 2.60 20.03 -4.96
N LYS A 22 2.79 20.13 -6.28
CA LYS A 22 1.93 20.95 -7.12
C LYS A 22 0.52 20.40 -7.07
N ASP A 23 -0.39 21.25 -6.64
CA ASP A 23 -1.80 20.89 -6.53
C ASP A 23 -2.38 20.49 -7.90
N PRO A 24 -3.04 19.32 -8.04
CA PRO A 24 -3.64 18.93 -9.30
C PRO A 24 -4.77 19.89 -9.67
N THR A 25 -4.78 20.31 -10.94
CA THR A 25 -5.72 21.32 -11.43
C THR A 25 -7.15 20.80 -11.55
N SER A 26 -7.32 19.50 -11.80
CA SER A 26 -8.62 18.81 -11.79
C SER A 26 -8.44 17.31 -11.52
N TRP A 27 -9.53 16.62 -11.17
CA TRP A 27 -9.56 15.16 -11.02
C TRP A 27 -9.17 14.44 -12.32
N GLU A 28 -9.68 14.90 -13.47
CA GLU A 28 -9.43 14.27 -14.78
C GLU A 28 -7.93 14.34 -15.13
N THR A 29 -7.31 15.50 -14.88
CA THR A 29 -5.87 15.70 -15.12
C THR A 29 -5.06 14.79 -14.20
N PHE A 30 -5.40 14.73 -12.92
CA PHE A 30 -4.73 13.86 -11.96
C PHE A 30 -4.89 12.38 -12.33
N PHE A 31 -6.09 11.96 -12.71
CA PHE A 31 -6.38 10.57 -13.05
C PHE A 31 -5.58 10.12 -14.28
N ASP A 32 -5.47 10.97 -15.31
CA ASP A 32 -4.61 10.74 -16.47
C ASP A 32 -3.13 10.61 -16.09
N GLN A 33 -2.64 11.45 -15.19
CA GLN A 33 -1.28 11.34 -14.64
C GLN A 33 -1.09 10.03 -13.85
N PHE A 34 -2.07 9.65 -13.03
CA PHE A 34 -2.02 8.45 -12.21
C PHE A 34 -1.92 7.18 -13.06
N ILE A 35 -2.73 7.06 -14.12
CA ILE A 35 -2.70 5.88 -15.02
C ILE A 35 -1.43 5.82 -15.87
N LYS A 36 -0.79 6.97 -16.15
CA LYS A 36 0.51 7.07 -16.83
C LYS A 36 1.70 6.89 -15.88
N GLY A 37 1.47 6.87 -14.58
CA GLY A 37 2.54 6.83 -13.58
C GLY A 37 3.30 8.15 -13.42
N GLU A 38 2.74 9.25 -13.90
CA GLU A 38 3.27 10.62 -13.79
C GLU A 38 2.92 11.25 -12.42
N VAL A 39 2.83 10.42 -11.38
CA VAL A 39 2.59 10.80 -10.00
C VAL A 39 3.75 10.31 -9.13
N SER A 40 3.79 10.75 -7.88
CA SER A 40 4.80 10.27 -6.92
C SER A 40 4.74 8.75 -6.83
N TYR A 41 5.92 8.13 -6.79
CA TYR A 41 6.11 6.67 -6.74
C TYR A 41 5.76 5.88 -8.01
N GLY A 42 5.41 6.54 -9.11
CA GLY A 42 5.26 5.91 -10.42
C GLY A 42 3.97 5.12 -10.60
N LEU A 43 4.03 4.10 -11.47
CA LEU A 43 2.88 3.26 -11.81
C LEU A 43 2.46 2.37 -10.62
N TRP A 44 1.18 2.46 -10.27
CA TRP A 44 0.60 1.66 -9.20
C TRP A 44 0.76 0.15 -9.44
N PHE A 45 0.54 -0.30 -10.69
CA PHE A 45 0.64 -1.72 -11.04
C PHE A 45 2.08 -2.23 -10.91
N ASP A 46 3.06 -1.49 -11.39
CA ASP A 46 4.47 -1.87 -11.29
C ASP A 46 4.90 -2.01 -9.82
N HIS A 47 4.51 -1.05 -8.99
CA HIS A 47 4.77 -1.11 -7.55
C HIS A 47 4.10 -2.34 -6.89
N VAL A 48 2.83 -2.61 -7.22
CA VAL A 48 2.11 -3.73 -6.59
C VAL A 48 2.61 -5.07 -7.08
N LEU A 49 2.88 -5.22 -8.38
CA LEU A 49 3.30 -6.49 -8.98
C LEU A 49 4.73 -6.85 -8.56
N SER A 50 5.65 -5.89 -8.51
CA SER A 50 7.03 -6.15 -8.02
C SER A 50 7.04 -6.74 -6.62
N TRP A 51 6.25 -6.21 -5.69
CA TRP A 51 6.13 -6.79 -4.34
C TRP A 51 5.26 -8.05 -4.27
N TRP A 52 4.34 -8.24 -5.22
CA TRP A 52 3.49 -9.43 -5.27
C TRP A 52 4.29 -10.70 -5.59
N GLU A 53 5.41 -10.57 -6.30
CA GLU A 53 6.36 -11.67 -6.55
C GLU A 53 6.95 -12.22 -5.24
N HIS A 54 7.08 -11.36 -4.23
CA HIS A 54 7.63 -11.68 -2.90
C HIS A 54 6.58 -12.05 -1.85
N ARG A 55 5.30 -12.19 -2.23
CA ARG A 55 4.21 -12.37 -1.25
C ARG A 55 4.35 -13.63 -0.38
N ASP A 56 5.08 -14.63 -0.88
CA ASP A 56 5.31 -15.93 -0.21
C ASP A 56 6.63 -15.94 0.58
N ASP A 57 7.40 -14.84 0.56
CA ASP A 57 8.65 -14.72 1.31
C ASP A 57 8.36 -14.72 2.83
N PRO A 58 9.17 -15.41 3.64
CA PRO A 58 8.89 -15.64 5.06
C PRO A 58 8.78 -14.36 5.89
N ASN A 59 9.41 -13.28 5.41
CA ASN A 59 9.53 -11.98 6.07
C ASN A 59 8.69 -10.88 5.42
N ILE A 60 7.79 -11.24 4.49
CA ILE A 60 6.87 -10.33 3.85
C ILE A 60 5.45 -10.69 4.26
N LEU A 61 4.67 -9.69 4.69
CA LEU A 61 3.25 -9.85 4.95
C LEU A 61 2.47 -8.98 3.97
N PHE A 62 1.86 -9.62 2.99
CA PHE A 62 1.03 -8.95 2.02
C PHE A 62 -0.41 -8.80 2.54
N VAL A 63 -0.84 -7.56 2.82
CA VAL A 63 -2.16 -7.27 3.40
C VAL A 63 -3.01 -6.46 2.45
N LYS A 64 -4.30 -6.77 2.32
CA LYS A 64 -5.25 -5.93 1.58
C LYS A 64 -5.92 -4.92 2.53
N TYR A 65 -6.09 -3.69 2.08
CA TYR A 65 -6.72 -2.62 2.85
C TYR A 65 -8.19 -2.93 3.15
N GLU A 66 -8.87 -3.60 2.23
CA GLU A 66 -10.25 -4.03 2.36
C GLU A 66 -10.41 -5.03 3.51
N ASP A 67 -9.48 -5.98 3.64
CA ASP A 67 -9.44 -6.93 4.77
C ASP A 67 -9.22 -6.21 6.10
N LEU A 68 -8.64 -5.00 6.11
CA LEU A 68 -8.46 -4.21 7.33
C LEU A 68 -9.73 -3.52 7.81
N LYS A 69 -10.67 -3.27 6.90
CA LYS A 69 -11.98 -2.71 7.26
C LYS A 69 -12.85 -3.75 7.96
N GLU A 70 -12.61 -5.03 7.68
CA GLU A 70 -13.24 -6.14 8.36
C GLU A 70 -12.63 -6.29 9.77
N VAL A 71 -13.35 -5.84 10.80
CA VAL A 71 -12.93 -5.96 12.21
C VAL A 71 -13.12 -7.41 12.68
N THR A 72 -12.23 -8.29 12.22
CA THR A 72 -12.24 -9.71 12.58
C THR A 72 -11.00 -10.08 13.38
N ILE A 73 -11.19 -10.94 14.39
CA ILE A 73 -10.08 -11.45 15.23
C ILE A 73 -8.98 -12.08 14.36
N HIS A 74 -9.36 -12.72 13.26
CA HIS A 74 -8.43 -13.34 12.33
C HIS A 74 -7.41 -12.35 11.74
N VAL A 75 -7.85 -11.17 11.30
CA VAL A 75 -6.97 -10.14 10.71
C VAL A 75 -5.96 -9.63 11.75
N TYR A 76 -6.39 -9.39 12.98
CA TYR A 76 -5.49 -8.97 14.06
C TYR A 76 -4.50 -10.08 14.44
N TYR A 77 -4.99 -11.31 14.58
CA TYR A 77 -4.16 -12.45 14.96
C TYR A 77 -3.06 -12.73 13.94
N THR A 78 -3.39 -12.71 12.64
CA THR A 78 -2.41 -12.92 11.57
C THR A 78 -1.29 -11.87 11.60
N LYS A 79 -1.61 -10.59 11.84
CA LYS A 79 -0.61 -9.53 11.98
C LYS A 79 0.27 -9.70 13.21
N ILE A 80 -0.33 -9.94 14.37
CA ILE A 80 0.41 -10.14 15.62
C ILE A 80 1.35 -11.35 15.49
N LYS A 81 0.86 -12.47 14.96
CA LYS A 81 1.66 -13.68 14.75
C LYS A 81 2.82 -13.43 13.79
N PHE A 82 2.61 -12.66 12.73
CA PHE A 82 3.68 -12.30 11.80
C PHE A 82 4.76 -11.45 12.47
N VAL A 83 4.38 -10.40 13.21
CA VAL A 83 5.34 -9.55 13.95
C VAL A 83 6.11 -10.37 14.99
N LEU A 84 5.42 -11.23 15.75
CA LEU A 84 6.07 -12.11 16.73
C LEU A 84 7.07 -13.06 16.06
N ARG A 85 6.73 -13.64 14.90
CA ARG A 85 7.65 -14.48 14.12
C ARG A 85 8.90 -13.70 13.71
N LEU A 86 8.74 -12.48 13.19
CA LEU A 86 9.87 -11.63 12.80
C LEU A 86 10.77 -11.31 14.00
N VAL A 87 10.19 -10.88 15.12
CA VAL A 87 10.95 -10.57 16.35
C VAL A 87 11.72 -11.79 16.83
N GLN A 88 11.09 -12.98 16.86
CA GLN A 88 11.76 -14.21 17.26
C GLN A 88 12.92 -14.57 16.31
N GLN A 89 12.73 -14.36 15.00
CA GLN A 89 13.78 -14.56 14.02
C GLN A 89 14.97 -13.64 14.29
N PHE A 90 14.76 -12.35 14.58
CA PHE A 90 15.83 -11.40 14.92
C PHE A 90 16.50 -11.70 16.27
N CYS A 91 15.74 -12.08 17.29
CA CYS A 91 16.28 -12.38 18.62
C CYS A 91 17.09 -13.69 18.66
N ASN A 92 16.79 -14.66 17.80
CA ASN A 92 17.50 -15.95 17.74
C ASN A 92 18.77 -15.93 16.85
N VAL A 93 19.13 -14.79 16.25
CA VAL A 93 20.40 -14.62 15.51
C VAL A 93 21.51 -14.00 16.38
N GLY A 94 21.31 -13.94 17.71
CA GLY A 94 22.29 -13.47 18.69
C GLY A 94 23.10 -14.61 19.30
#